data_AF-A0A957E5U6-F1
#
_entry.id   AF-A0A957E5U6-F1
#
_cell.length_a   1.000
_cell.length_b   1.000
_cell.length_c   1.000
_cell.angle_alpha   90.00
_cell.angle_beta   90.00
_cell.angle_gamma   90.00
#
_symmetry.space_group_name_H-M   'P 1'
#
loop_
_entity.id
_entity.type
_entity.pdbx_description
1 polymer ?
#
loop_
_entity_poly.entity_id
_entity_poly.type
_entity_poly.pdbx_seq_one_letter_code
_entity_poly.pdbx_strand_id
1 'polypeptide(L)' 'MVAEVITPQKQEKSEKLITGQELLEMGDIGPSALIEGRVIRMSPTKIEHGIIESLLTHFLQQHVL' A
#
# COMPACT_ATOMS: atom_id res chain seq x y z
N MET A 1 -7.91 16.01 46.68
CA MET A 1 -6.85 15.77 45.69
C MET A 1 -7.54 15.13 44.50
N VAL A 2 -7.69 15.85 43.39
CA VAL A 2 -8.35 15.33 42.19
C VAL A 2 -7.27 14.67 41.33
N ALA A 3 -7.43 13.38 41.03
CA ALA A 3 -6.54 12.68 40.12
C ALA A 3 -6.98 13.03 38.69
N GLU A 4 -6.13 13.73 37.94
CA GLU A 4 -6.30 13.88 36.50
C GLU A 4 -6.12 12.52 35.82
N VAL A 5 -7.15 12.09 35.09
CA VAL A 5 -7.08 10.92 34.22
C VAL A 5 -6.22 11.29 33.01
N ILE A 6 -4.96 10.88 33.03
CA ILE A 6 -4.06 11.01 31.88
C ILE A 6 -4.55 10.05 30.80
N THR A 7 -5.28 10.60 29.81
CA THR A 7 -5.70 9.83 28.65
C THR A 7 -4.51 9.74 27.69
N PRO A 8 -4.10 8.55 27.20
CA PRO A 8 -2.99 8.45 26.26
C PRO A 8 -3.36 9.20 24.98
N GLN A 9 -2.62 10.27 24.70
CA GLN A 9 -2.72 11.02 23.45
C GLN A 9 -2.23 10.10 22.33
N LYS A 10 -3.13 9.68 21.44
CA LYS A 10 -2.79 8.96 20.20
C LYS A 10 -1.93 9.92 19.37
N GLN A 11 -0.62 9.75 19.42
CA GLN A 11 0.32 10.55 18.64
C GLN A 11 0.10 10.24 17.17
N GLU A 12 -0.70 11.07 16.49
CA GLU A 12 -0.82 11.06 15.04
C GLU A 12 0.54 11.49 14.48
N LYS A 13 1.39 10.51 14.15
CA LYS A 13 2.53 10.78 13.28
C LYS A 13 1.95 11.30 11.97
N SER A 14 2.12 12.59 11.72
CA SER A 14 2.01 13.15 10.39
C SER A 14 2.95 12.34 9.49
N GLU A 15 2.37 11.45 8.68
CA GLU A 15 3.15 10.69 7.70
C GLU A 15 3.68 11.69 6.68
N LYS A 16 5.01 11.72 6.54
CA LYS A 16 5.67 12.53 5.53
C LYS A 16 5.15 12.07 4.15
N LEU A 17 4.57 13.00 3.39
CA LEU A 17 4.21 12.77 2.00
C LEU A 17 5.47 12.75 1.14
N ILE A 18 5.51 11.86 0.15
CA ILE A 18 6.62 11.70 -0.78
C ILE A 18 6.15 11.80 -2.23
N THR A 19 7.10 12.08 -3.12
CA THR A 19 6.92 12.09 -4.58
C THR A 19 7.17 10.72 -5.21
N GLY A 20 6.80 10.56 -6.47
CA GLY A 20 7.11 9.34 -7.24
C GLY A 20 8.62 9.14 -7.45
N GLN A 21 9.40 10.22 -7.52
CA GLN A 21 10.85 10.15 -7.64
C GLN A 21 11.49 9.64 -6.34
N GLU A 22 11.07 10.16 -5.20
CA GLU A 22 11.52 9.65 -3.90
C GLU A 22 11.13 8.18 -3.71
N LEU A 23 9.94 7.76 -4.17
CA LEU A 23 9.55 6.35 -4.15
C LEU A 23 10.46 5.48 -5.04
N LEU A 24 10.80 5.93 -6.24
CA LEU A 24 11.70 5.21 -7.14
C LEU A 24 13.10 5.03 -6.51
N GLU A 25 13.60 6.06 -5.83
CA GLU A 25 14.90 6.04 -5.13
C GLU A 25 14.95 5.08 -3.94
N MET A 26 13.79 4.67 -3.39
CA MET A 26 13.73 3.65 -2.34
C MET A 26 14.08 2.24 -2.85
N GLY A 27 14.11 2.02 -4.17
CA GLY A 27 14.38 0.71 -4.77
C GLY A 27 13.21 -0.27 -4.63
N ASP A 28 13.50 -1.56 -4.69
CA ASP A 28 12.48 -2.59 -4.49
C ASP A 28 12.11 -2.70 -3.02
N ILE A 29 10.95 -2.15 -2.68
CA ILE A 29 10.36 -2.25 -1.35
C ILE A 29 9.28 -3.32 -1.28
N GLY A 30 8.94 -3.99 -2.39
CA GLY A 30 7.80 -4.90 -2.52
C GLY A 30 6.48 -4.22 -2.94
N PRO A 31 5.42 -5.00 -3.22
CA PRO A 31 4.17 -4.49 -3.80
C PRO A 31 3.56 -3.33 -3.03
N SER A 32 3.55 -2.15 -3.65
CA SER A 32 3.12 -0.90 -3.02
C SER A 32 2.54 0.05 -4.06
N ALA A 33 1.68 0.97 -3.61
CA ALA A 33 1.15 2.05 -4.43
C ALA A 33 1.45 3.41 -3.79
N LEU A 34 1.70 4.42 -4.62
CA LEU A 34 1.76 5.81 -4.16
C LEU A 34 0.37 6.44 -4.34
N ILE A 35 -0.33 6.71 -3.24
CA ILE A 35 -1.68 7.30 -3.24
C ILE A 35 -1.62 8.60 -2.44
N GLU A 36 -1.89 9.73 -3.10
CA GLU A 36 -1.89 11.06 -2.47
C GLU A 36 -0.59 11.38 -1.72
N GLY A 37 0.55 10.92 -2.25
CA GLY A 37 1.87 11.10 -1.64
C GLY A 37 2.18 10.10 -0.51
N ARG A 38 1.35 9.09 -0.28
CA ARG A 38 1.56 8.05 0.75
C ARG A 38 1.89 6.71 0.12
N VAL A 39 2.87 6.00 0.69
CA VAL A 39 3.20 4.63 0.29
C VAL A 39 2.24 3.67 0.99
N ILE A 40 1.35 3.07 0.21
CA ILE A 40 0.40 2.07 0.69
C ILE A 40 0.95 0.69 0.35
N ARG A 41 1.24 -0.11 1.38
CA ARG A 41 1.66 -1.51 1.22
C ARG A 41 0.46 -2.36 0.80
N MET A 42 0.62 -3.16 -0.24
CA MET A 42 -0.41 -4.12 -0.61
C MET A 42 -0.35 -5.32 0.33
N SER A 43 -1.52 -5.85 0.69
CA SER A 43 -1.58 -7.13 1.39
C SER A 43 -1.13 -8.26 0.45
N PRO A 44 -0.53 -9.34 0.98
CA PRO A 44 -0.27 -10.53 0.19
C PRO A 44 -1.58 -11.05 -0.44
N THR A 45 -1.56 -11.28 -1.75
CA THR A 45 -2.68 -11.86 -2.47
C THR A 45 -2.77 -13.35 -2.15
N LYS A 46 -3.99 -13.87 -2.02
CA LYS A 46 -4.23 -15.31 -1.78
C LYS A 46 -4.25 -16.08 -3.11
N ILE A 47 -4.20 -17.41 -3.04
CA ILE A 47 -4.22 -18.31 -4.20
C ILE A 47 -5.39 -18.00 -5.15
N GLU A 48 -6.59 -17.76 -4.60
CA GLU A 48 -7.79 -17.44 -5.37
C GLU A 48 -7.59 -16.20 -6.25
N HIS A 49 -6.90 -15.18 -5.74
CA HIS A 49 -6.57 -13.97 -6.50
C HIS A 49 -5.64 -14.29 -7.67
N GLY A 50 -4.56 -15.05 -7.41
CA GLY A 50 -3.61 -15.43 -8.45
C GLY A 50 -4.22 -16.28 -9.57
N ILE A 51 -5.20 -17.14 -9.24
CA ILE A 51 -5.95 -17.91 -10.24
C ILE A 51 -6.73 -16.97 -11.15
N ILE A 52 -7.47 -16.01 -10.59
CA ILE A 52 -8.26 -15.05 -11.38
C ILE A 52 -7.36 -14.15 -12.23
N GLU A 53 -6.25 -13.66 -11.67
CA GLU A 53 -5.26 -12.87 -12.43
C GLU A 53 -4.67 -13.65 -13.61
N SER A 54 -4.37 -14.94 -13.42
CA SER A 54 -3.82 -15.80 -14.47
C SER A 54 -4.80 -16.02 -15.61
N LEU A 55 -6.07 -16.29 -15.28
CA LEU A 55 -7.14 -16.47 -16.28
C LEU A 55 -7.39 -15.18 -17.06
N LEU A 56 -7.43 -14.03 -16.37
CA LEU A 56 -7.62 -12.73 -17.01
C LEU A 56 -6.44 -12.39 -17.94
N THR A 57 -5.21 -12.64 -17.47
CA THR A 57 -4.00 -12.42 -18.27
C THR A 57 -4.03 -13.26 -19.54
N HIS A 58 -4.33 -14.56 -19.42
CA HIS A 58 -4.44 -15.44 -20.58
C HIS A 58 -5.50 -14.95 -21.56
N PHE A 59 -6.68 -14.55 -21.07
CA PHE A 59 -7.75 -14.04 -21.93
C PHE A 59 -7.35 -12.77 -22.68
N LEU A 60 -6.72 -11.80 -21.99
CA LEU A 60 -6.26 -10.54 -22.60
C LEU A 60 -5.16 -10.77 -23.65
N GLN A 61 -4.24 -11.71 -23.39
CA GLN A 61 -3.20 -12.10 -24.35
C GLN A 61 -3.74 -12.70 -25.65
N GLN A 62 -4.95 -13.26 -25.64
CA GLN A 62 -5.55 -13.85 -26.84
C GLN A 62 -6.41 -12.85 -27.65
N HIS A 63 -6.82 -11.73 -27.04
CA HIS A 63 -7.86 -10.86 -27.62
C HIS A 63 -7.49 -9.39 -27.74
N VAL A 64 -6.48 -8.91 -26.99
CA VAL A 64 -6.13 -7.48 -26.93
C VAL A 64 -4.68 -7.23 -27.32
N LEU A 65 -3.78 -8.12 -26.92
CA LEU A 65 -2.34 -8.02 -27.16
C LEU A 65 -1.91 -8.79 -28.42
#